data_AF-A0A955DT97-F1
#
_entry.id   AF-A0A955DT97-F1
#
_cell.length_a   1.000
_cell.length_b   1.000
_cell.length_c   1.000
_cell.angle_alpha   90.00
_cell.angle_beta   90.00
_cell.angle_gamma   90.00
#
_symmetry.space_group_name_H-M   'P 1'
#
loop_
_entity.id
_entity.type
_entity.pdbx_description
1 polymer ?
#
loop_
_entity_poly.entity_id
_entity_poly.type
_entity_poly.pdbx_seq_one_letter_code
_entity_poly.pdbx_strand_id
1 'polypeptide(L)'
;MSKSKWLVRLAWIYGAAALLSVGLFVVGVAQEEWTLVGLAMLGLVIIGAVAPLSFVTALQSSTPTSASPSTDLESLRQAIERLGELSALSDDARRVLNRQRERDLLCKAIEEDIASEDWGAALVLCKELAERFGYRVEAEEFRGRIETARFETVEHKVADAVSHLDGLIIQRRWTDAFADAARIGRLYPESPRVEGL
;
A
#
# COMPACT_ATOMS: atom_id res chain seq x y z
N MET A 1 -37.92 12.91 -40.34
CA MET A 1 -37.78 14.35 -40.02
C MET A 1 -36.34 14.77 -40.35
N SER A 2 -36.17 15.67 -41.32
CA SER A 2 -34.87 15.93 -42.00
C SER A 2 -33.79 16.45 -41.04
N LYS A 3 -32.63 15.77 -41.00
CA LYS A 3 -31.41 16.14 -40.25
C LYS A 3 -30.99 17.60 -40.50
N SER A 4 -31.30 18.15 -41.67
CA SER A 4 -31.01 19.54 -42.03
C SER A 4 -31.79 20.54 -41.16
N LYS A 5 -33.03 20.22 -40.76
CA LYS A 5 -33.83 21.10 -39.88
C LYS A 5 -33.31 21.13 -38.45
N TRP A 6 -32.65 20.06 -37.99
CA TRP A 6 -32.06 20.00 -36.65
C TRP A 6 -30.77 20.82 -36.56
N LEU A 7 -29.91 20.74 -37.58
CA LEU A 7 -28.69 21.55 -37.68
C LEU A 7 -28.98 23.05 -37.80
N VAL A 8 -30.01 23.43 -38.58
CA VAL A 8 -30.42 24.83 -38.70
C VAL A 8 -30.95 25.36 -37.36
N ARG A 9 -31.70 24.57 -36.59
CA ARG A 9 -32.16 24.96 -35.25
C ARG A 9 -31.00 25.15 -34.27
N LEU A 10 -30.01 24.25 -34.30
CA LEU A 10 -28.82 24.35 -33.46
C LEU A 10 -28.02 25.62 -33.80
N ALA A 11 -27.80 25.88 -35.08
CA ALA A 11 -27.09 27.07 -35.54
C ALA A 11 -27.79 28.39 -35.13
N TRP A 12 -29.13 28.43 -35.19
CA TRP A 12 -29.90 29.58 -34.73
C TRP A 12 -29.78 29.79 -33.21
N ILE A 13 -29.78 28.72 -32.41
CA ILE A 13 -29.63 28.79 -30.95
C ILE A 13 -28.24 29.30 -30.58
N TYR A 14 -27.19 28.78 -31.21
CA TYR A 14 -25.81 29.24 -30.98
C TYR A 14 -25.60 30.68 -31.45
N GLY A 15 -26.17 31.08 -32.59
CA GLY A 15 -26.12 32.46 -33.08
C GLY A 15 -26.81 33.44 -32.13
N ALA A 16 -27.98 33.08 -31.59
CA ALA A 16 -28.69 33.89 -30.60
C ALA A 16 -27.89 34.02 -29.29
N ALA A 17 -27.29 32.93 -28.81
CA ALA A 17 -26.47 32.95 -27.60
C ALA A 17 -25.19 33.79 -27.76
N ALA A 18 -24.55 33.73 -28.93
CA ALA A 18 -23.38 34.56 -29.23
C ALA A 18 -23.73 36.06 -29.27
N LEU A 19 -24.85 36.42 -29.91
CA LEU A 19 -25.34 37.81 -29.92
C LEU A 19 -25.67 38.33 -28.52
N LEU A 20 -26.26 37.48 -27.67
CA LEU A 20 -26.60 37.82 -26.29
C LEU A 20 -25.34 38.03 -25.43
N SER A 21 -24.31 37.20 -25.62
CA SER A 21 -23.01 37.35 -24.94
C SER A 21 -22.26 38.62 -25.37
N VAL A 22 -22.30 38.97 -26.66
CA VAL A 22 -21.70 40.22 -27.18
C VAL A 22 -22.47 41.44 -26.69
N GLY A 23 -23.80 41.39 -26.63
CA GLY A 23 -24.63 42.46 -26.08
C GLY A 23 -24.34 42.74 -24.61
N LEU A 24 -24.20 41.69 -23.80
CA LEU A 24 -23.82 41.81 -22.39
C LEU A 24 -22.40 42.38 -22.20
N PHE A 25 -21.46 42.05 -23.09
CA PHE A 25 -20.11 42.62 -23.06
C PHE A 25 -20.12 44.14 -23.32
N VAL A 26 -20.89 44.60 -24.33
CA VAL A 26 -20.99 46.04 -24.66
C VAL A 26 -21.67 46.82 -23.52
N VAL A 27 -22.73 46.27 -22.92
CA VAL A 27 -23.41 46.89 -21.77
C VAL A 27 -22.53 46.89 -20.51
N GLY A 28 -21.75 45.83 -20.28
CA GLY A 28 -20.83 45.73 -19.15
C GLY A 28 -19.66 46.72 -19.23
N VAL A 29 -19.11 46.95 -20.43
CA VAL A 29 -18.05 47.96 -20.65
C VAL A 29 -18.60 49.38 -20.46
N ALA A 30 -19.87 49.62 -20.77
CA ALA A 30 -20.49 50.94 -20.63
C ALA A 30 -20.84 51.33 -19.18
N GLN A 31 -20.96 50.37 -18.25
CA GLN A 31 -21.34 50.62 -16.85
C GLN A 31 -20.19 50.46 -15.83
N GLU A 32 -18.94 50.24 -16.27
CA GLU A 32 -17.74 50.03 -15.42
C GLU A 32 -17.88 48.93 -14.34
N GLU A 33 -18.82 48.00 -14.51
CA GLU A 33 -18.98 46.85 -13.61
C GLU A 33 -18.10 45.68 -14.06
N TRP A 34 -16.96 45.53 -13.39
CA TRP A 34 -15.96 44.49 -13.65
C TRP A 34 -16.50 43.05 -13.54
N THR A 35 -17.58 42.83 -12.80
CA THR A 35 -18.23 41.53 -12.62
C THR A 35 -18.99 41.06 -13.87
N LEU A 36 -19.65 41.98 -14.58
CA LEU A 36 -20.40 41.68 -15.80
C LEU A 36 -19.46 41.39 -16.98
N VAL A 37 -18.33 42.10 -17.06
CA VAL A 37 -17.29 41.87 -18.07
C VAL A 37 -16.64 40.49 -17.90
N GLY A 38 -16.37 40.07 -16.66
CA GLY A 38 -15.82 38.75 -16.35
C GLY A 38 -16.76 37.60 -16.74
N LEU A 39 -18.06 37.74 -16.47
CA LEU A 39 -19.06 36.74 -16.81
C LEU A 39 -19.26 36.61 -18.34
N ALA A 40 -19.20 37.72 -19.08
CA ALA A 40 -19.33 37.74 -20.53
C ALA A 40 -18.12 37.08 -21.24
N MET A 41 -16.90 37.29 -20.73
CA MET A 41 -15.69 36.62 -21.24
C MET A 41 -15.74 35.11 -21.02
N LEU A 42 -16.20 34.65 -19.85
CA LEU A 42 -16.37 33.22 -19.57
C LEU A 42 -17.39 32.56 -20.53
N GLY A 43 -18.51 33.25 -20.81
CA GLY A 43 -19.50 32.79 -21.78
C GLY A 43 -18.93 32.64 -23.19
N LEU A 44 -18.14 33.61 -23.64
CA LEU A 44 -17.54 33.62 -24.98
C LEU A 44 -16.47 32.51 -25.13
N VAL A 45 -15.68 32.26 -24.09
CA VAL A 45 -14.69 31.16 -24.07
C VAL A 45 -15.37 29.80 -24.13
N ILE A 46 -16.44 29.58 -23.37
CA ILE A 46 -17.19 28.32 -23.39
C ILE A 46 -17.83 28.08 -24.76
N ILE A 47 -18.45 29.10 -25.36
CA ILE A 47 -19.05 28.99 -26.70
C ILE A 47 -17.97 28.72 -27.76
N GLY A 48 -16.82 29.39 -27.67
CA GLY A 48 -15.68 29.19 -28.56
C GLY A 48 -15.06 27.79 -28.49
N ALA A 49 -15.03 27.17 -27.31
CA ALA A 49 -14.51 25.81 -27.14
C ALA A 49 -15.49 24.72 -27.61
N VAL A 50 -16.79 24.94 -27.43
CA VAL A 50 -17.82 23.93 -27.73
C VAL A 50 -18.21 23.91 -29.22
N ALA A 51 -18.13 25.06 -29.91
CA ALA A 51 -18.45 25.17 -31.33
C ALA A 51 -17.62 24.25 -32.25
N PRO A 52 -16.27 24.21 -32.19
CA PRO A 52 -15.48 23.33 -33.04
C PRO A 52 -15.70 21.84 -32.70
N LEU A 53 -15.93 21.52 -31.42
CA LEU A 53 -16.21 20.16 -30.96
C LEU A 53 -17.54 19.62 -31.54
N SER A 54 -18.57 20.47 -31.58
CA SER A 54 -19.87 20.14 -32.17
C SER A 54 -19.82 20.01 -33.70
N PHE A 55 -18.97 20.79 -34.37
CA PHE A 55 -18.79 20.73 -35.82
C PHE A 55 -18.02 19.47 -36.25
N VAL A 56 -16.95 19.11 -35.52
CA VAL A 56 -16.15 17.90 -35.81
C VAL A 56 -16.97 16.62 -35.61
N THR A 57 -17.79 16.56 -34.57
CA THR A 57 -18.68 15.41 -34.31
C THR A 57 -19.82 15.32 -35.32
N ALA A 58 -20.34 16.44 -35.81
CA ALA A 58 -21.33 16.47 -36.88
C ALA A 58 -20.76 15.98 -38.22
N LEU A 59 -19.51 16.36 -38.57
CA LEU A 59 -18.85 15.88 -39.79
C LEU A 59 -18.45 14.39 -39.72
N GLN A 60 -18.08 13.88 -38.54
CA GLN A 60 -17.70 12.48 -38.35
C GLN A 60 -18.89 11.50 -38.31
N SER A 61 -20.14 11.99 -38.27
CA SER A 61 -21.34 11.13 -38.25
C SER A 61 -21.69 10.46 -39.60
N SER A 62 -20.76 10.46 -40.55
CA SER A 62 -20.95 9.98 -41.93
C SER A 62 -20.35 8.60 -42.23
N THR A 63 -20.11 7.76 -41.22
CA THR A 63 -19.78 6.35 -41.46
C THR A 63 -21.03 5.50 -41.19
N PRO A 64 -21.75 5.02 -42.24
CA PRO A 64 -22.72 3.96 -42.05
C PRO A 64 -21.95 2.68 -41.78
N THR A 65 -21.52 2.48 -40.53
CA THR A 65 -20.90 1.23 -40.09
C THR A 65 -21.99 0.18 -39.95
N SER A 66 -22.36 -0.42 -41.07
CA SER A 66 -23.00 -1.74 -41.13
C SER A 66 -21.93 -2.81 -40.89
N ALA A 67 -21.29 -2.79 -39.72
CA ALA A 67 -20.51 -3.91 -39.23
C ALA A 67 -21.36 -4.62 -38.17
N SER A 68 -21.61 -5.91 -38.38
CA SER A 68 -22.44 -6.71 -37.48
C SER A 68 -21.99 -6.56 -36.03
N PRO A 69 -22.91 -6.38 -35.07
CA PRO A 69 -22.60 -6.25 -33.64
C PRO A 69 -21.82 -7.44 -33.06
N SER A 70 -21.81 -8.58 -33.76
CA SER A 70 -21.01 -9.76 -33.44
C SER A 70 -19.50 -9.54 -33.58
N THR A 71 -19.06 -8.74 -34.56
CA THR A 71 -17.62 -8.53 -34.83
C THR A 71 -16.99 -7.59 -33.80
N ASP A 72 -17.75 -6.60 -33.33
CA ASP A 72 -17.34 -5.71 -32.23
C ASP A 72 -17.26 -6.47 -30.90
N LEU A 73 -18.21 -7.37 -30.61
CA LEU A 73 -18.14 -8.22 -29.41
C LEU A 73 -16.94 -9.15 -29.41
N GLU A 74 -16.58 -9.74 -30.56
CA GLU A 74 -15.43 -10.62 -30.68
C GLU A 74 -14.11 -9.84 -30.52
N SER A 75 -14.00 -8.66 -31.13
CA SER A 75 -12.83 -7.79 -30.95
C SER A 75 -12.71 -7.26 -29.52
N LEU A 76 -13.83 -6.96 -28.84
CA LEU A 76 -13.85 -6.55 -27.44
C LEU A 76 -13.42 -7.71 -26.52
N ARG A 77 -13.91 -8.93 -26.79
CA ARG A 77 -13.49 -10.14 -26.08
C ARG A 77 -11.99 -10.36 -26.24
N GLN A 78 -11.47 -10.25 -27.45
CA GLN A 78 -10.05 -10.42 -27.74
C GLN A 78 -9.19 -9.32 -27.09
N ALA A 79 -9.69 -8.09 -27.01
CA ALA A 79 -9.04 -7.01 -26.27
C ALA A 79 -9.02 -7.25 -24.76
N ILE A 80 -10.12 -7.75 -24.20
CA ILE A 80 -10.24 -8.11 -22.77
C ILE A 80 -9.32 -9.28 -22.43
N GLU A 81 -9.23 -10.32 -23.27
CA GLU A 81 -8.30 -11.44 -23.07
C GLU A 81 -6.84 -10.96 -23.06
N ARG A 82 -6.46 -10.09 -23.99
CA ARG A 82 -5.11 -9.46 -24.00
C ARG A 82 -4.85 -8.57 -22.79
N LEU A 83 -5.86 -7.83 -22.32
CA LEU A 83 -5.77 -7.03 -21.09
C LEU A 83 -5.61 -7.92 -19.85
N GLY A 84 -6.29 -9.07 -19.84
CA GLY A 84 -6.14 -10.10 -18.82
C GLY A 84 -4.72 -10.68 -18.79
N GLU A 85 -4.15 -11.02 -19.95
CA GLU A 85 -2.76 -11.51 -20.06
C GLU A 85 -1.74 -10.46 -19.59
N LEU A 86 -1.92 -9.19 -19.98
CA LEU A 86 -1.06 -8.09 -19.53
C LEU A 86 -1.20 -7.81 -18.03
N SER A 87 -2.42 -7.93 -17.48
CA SER A 87 -2.66 -7.81 -16.04
C SER A 87 -2.00 -8.95 -15.26
N ALA A 88 -2.09 -10.19 -15.76
CA ALA A 88 -1.47 -11.35 -15.13
C ALA A 88 0.07 -11.25 -15.13
N LEU A 89 0.67 -10.82 -16.24
CA LEU A 89 2.10 -10.52 -16.32
C LEU A 89 2.51 -9.40 -15.36
N SER A 90 1.68 -8.36 -15.23
CA SER A 90 1.92 -7.25 -14.29
C SER A 90 1.86 -7.72 -12.84
N ASP A 91 0.92 -8.59 -12.49
CA ASP A 91 0.78 -9.11 -11.13
C ASP A 91 1.91 -10.08 -10.77
N ASP A 92 2.37 -10.93 -11.69
CA ASP A 92 3.52 -11.79 -11.42
C ASP A 92 4.83 -10.97 -11.35
N ALA A 93 4.97 -9.92 -12.16
CA ALA A 93 6.06 -8.95 -12.04
C ALA A 93 6.02 -8.20 -10.69
N ARG A 94 4.84 -7.77 -10.23
CA ARG A 94 4.66 -7.17 -8.89
C ARG A 94 5.04 -8.14 -7.79
N ARG A 95 4.67 -9.41 -7.91
CA ARG A 95 5.02 -10.44 -6.93
C ARG A 95 6.53 -10.65 -6.86
N VAL A 96 7.21 -10.71 -8.01
CA VAL A 96 8.67 -10.86 -8.05
C VAL A 96 9.38 -9.61 -7.51
N LEU A 97 8.95 -8.41 -7.89
CA LEU A 97 9.51 -7.14 -7.39
C LEU A 97 9.30 -6.98 -5.88
N ASN A 98 8.13 -7.33 -5.37
CA ASN A 98 7.81 -7.19 -3.95
C ASN A 98 8.39 -8.30 -3.09
N ARG A 99 8.74 -9.46 -3.64
CA ARG A 99 9.30 -10.59 -2.88
C ARG A 99 10.50 -10.17 -2.02
N GLN A 100 11.39 -9.36 -2.58
CA GLN A 100 12.58 -8.92 -1.86
C GLN A 100 12.24 -7.92 -0.76
N ARG A 101 11.29 -7.01 -1.01
CA ARG A 101 10.78 -6.08 0.00
C ARG A 101 10.06 -6.78 1.14
N GLU A 102 9.23 -7.78 0.83
CA GLU A 102 8.54 -8.60 1.83
C GLU A 102 9.53 -9.37 2.70
N ARG A 103 10.58 -9.94 2.08
CA ARG A 103 11.69 -10.55 2.82
C ARG A 103 12.36 -9.54 3.76
N ASP A 104 12.71 -8.36 3.26
CA ASP A 104 13.41 -7.35 4.06
C ASP A 104 12.56 -6.87 5.25
N LEU A 105 11.24 -6.76 5.08
CA LEU A 105 10.32 -6.46 6.17
C LEU A 105 10.25 -7.60 7.19
N LEU A 106 10.23 -8.85 6.73
CA LEU A 106 10.23 -10.02 7.61
C LEU A 106 11.54 -10.11 8.43
N CYS A 107 12.69 -9.88 7.78
CA CYS A 107 13.99 -9.85 8.48
C CYS A 107 14.03 -8.76 9.55
N LYS A 108 13.51 -7.57 9.26
CA LYS A 108 13.42 -6.48 10.25
C LYS A 108 12.50 -6.83 11.42
N ALA A 109 11.37 -7.48 11.16
CA ALA A 109 10.48 -7.94 12.22
C ALA A 109 11.16 -8.98 13.12
N ILE A 110 11.90 -9.93 12.54
CA ILE A 110 12.70 -10.90 13.32
C ILE A 110 13.73 -10.17 14.20
N GLU A 111 14.42 -9.16 13.67
CA GLU A 111 15.39 -8.39 14.45
C GLU A 111 14.74 -7.60 15.59
N GLU A 112 13.55 -7.05 15.36
CA GLU A 112 12.76 -6.34 16.38
C GLU A 112 12.27 -7.29 17.49
N ASP A 113 11.81 -8.50 17.13
CA ASP A 113 11.40 -9.52 18.09
C ASP A 113 12.59 -10.03 18.92
N ILE A 114 13.76 -10.20 18.31
CA ILE A 114 15.02 -10.53 19.00
C ILE A 114 15.38 -9.42 20.00
N ALA A 115 15.30 -8.15 19.58
CA ALA A 115 15.60 -7.01 20.43
C ALA A 115 14.61 -6.87 21.61
N SER A 116 13.37 -7.34 21.43
CA SER A 116 12.31 -7.32 22.43
C SER A 116 12.33 -8.55 23.37
N GLU A 117 13.31 -9.44 23.22
CA GLU A 117 13.38 -10.76 23.88
C GLU A 117 12.16 -11.68 23.60
N ASP A 118 11.39 -11.44 22.54
CA ASP A 118 10.28 -12.31 22.12
C ASP A 118 10.78 -13.43 21.21
N TRP A 119 11.48 -14.37 21.82
CA TRP A 119 12.11 -15.51 21.12
C TRP A 119 11.08 -16.40 20.42
N GLY A 120 9.86 -16.49 20.97
CA GLY A 120 8.81 -17.33 20.41
C GLY A 120 8.29 -16.78 19.09
N ALA A 121 7.98 -15.49 19.05
CA ALA A 121 7.56 -14.80 17.83
C ALA A 121 8.67 -14.86 16.76
N ALA A 122 9.91 -14.54 17.15
CA ALA A 122 11.05 -14.55 16.23
C ALA A 122 11.27 -15.92 15.54
N LEU A 123 11.12 -17.03 16.29
CA LEU A 123 11.27 -18.39 15.74
C LEU A 123 10.16 -18.76 14.74
N VAL A 124 8.94 -18.27 14.97
CA VAL A 124 7.82 -18.45 14.03
C VAL A 124 8.11 -17.72 12.73
N LEU A 125 8.56 -16.47 12.79
CA LEU A 125 8.93 -15.69 11.61
C LEU A 125 10.12 -16.32 10.84
N CYS A 126 11.09 -16.91 11.54
CA CYS A 126 12.17 -17.68 10.89
C CYS A 126 11.64 -18.88 10.12
N LYS A 127 10.61 -19.58 10.64
CA LYS A 127 9.95 -20.67 9.92
C LYS A 127 9.25 -20.16 8.66
N GLU A 128 8.55 -19.03 8.75
CA GLU A 128 7.92 -18.41 7.58
C GLU A 128 8.95 -17.99 6.52
N LEU A 129 10.10 -17.45 6.92
CA LEU A 129 11.20 -17.09 6.04
C LEU A 129 11.73 -18.31 5.26
N ALA A 130 11.89 -19.45 5.94
CA ALA A 130 12.35 -20.70 5.35
C ALA A 130 11.32 -21.34 4.41
N GLU A 131 10.04 -21.39 4.82
CA GLU A 131 8.99 -22.14 4.12
C GLU A 131 8.34 -21.32 2.99
N ARG A 132 7.95 -20.07 3.25
CA ARG A 132 7.21 -19.24 2.30
C ARG A 132 8.12 -18.60 1.26
N PHE A 133 9.30 -18.17 1.66
CA PHE A 133 10.23 -17.46 0.78
C PHE A 133 11.40 -18.33 0.29
N GLY A 134 11.65 -19.48 0.92
CA GLY A 134 12.70 -20.42 0.53
C GLY A 134 14.10 -20.06 1.03
N TYR A 135 14.24 -19.04 1.88
CA TYR A 135 15.52 -18.55 2.39
C TYR A 135 15.98 -19.34 3.62
N ARG A 136 16.24 -20.64 3.43
CA ARG A 136 16.57 -21.55 4.55
C ARG A 136 17.86 -21.19 5.27
N VAL A 137 18.90 -20.76 4.54
CA VAL A 137 20.21 -20.43 5.13
C VAL A 137 20.09 -19.23 6.08
N GLU A 138 19.46 -18.15 5.63
CA GLU A 138 19.22 -16.94 6.44
C GLU A 138 18.34 -17.28 7.66
N ALA A 139 17.34 -18.14 7.51
CA ALA A 139 16.51 -18.59 8.62
C ALA A 139 17.29 -19.38 9.69
N GLU A 140 18.20 -20.28 9.29
CA GLU A 140 19.05 -20.99 10.27
C GLU A 140 20.03 -20.05 10.97
N GLU A 141 20.56 -19.05 10.27
CA GLU A 141 21.42 -18.02 10.88
C GLU A 141 20.66 -17.24 11.96
N PHE A 142 19.42 -16.80 11.66
CA PHE A 142 18.58 -16.15 12.66
C PHE A 142 18.24 -17.07 13.83
N ARG A 143 17.98 -18.37 13.61
CA ARG A 143 17.78 -19.33 14.70
C ARG A 143 19.00 -19.42 15.62
N GLY A 144 20.19 -19.56 15.06
CA GLY A 144 21.42 -19.59 15.86
C GLY A 144 21.62 -18.31 16.69
N ARG A 145 21.31 -17.14 16.10
CA ARG A 145 21.34 -15.86 16.80
C ARG A 145 20.32 -15.80 17.95
N ILE A 146 19.08 -16.24 17.72
CA ILE A 146 18.01 -16.29 18.73
C ILE A 146 18.40 -17.20 19.88
N GLU A 147 18.91 -18.40 19.59
CA GLU A 147 19.32 -19.35 20.63
C GLU A 147 20.47 -18.82 21.48
N THR A 148 21.46 -18.20 20.83
CA THR A 148 22.60 -17.58 21.54
C THR A 148 22.12 -16.45 22.45
N ALA A 149 21.32 -15.52 21.91
CA ALA A 149 20.79 -14.40 22.69
C ALA A 149 19.92 -14.87 23.87
N ARG A 150 19.04 -15.86 23.64
CA ARG A 150 18.22 -16.47 24.69
C ARG A 150 19.08 -17.10 25.77
N PHE A 151 20.14 -17.82 25.40
CA PHE A 151 21.05 -18.45 26.35
C PHE A 151 21.79 -17.40 27.19
N GLU A 152 22.32 -16.36 26.57
CA GLU A 152 22.98 -15.23 27.26
C GLU A 152 22.04 -14.55 28.26
N THR A 153 20.81 -14.24 27.85
CA THR A 153 19.79 -13.65 28.74
C THR A 153 19.47 -14.56 29.93
N VAL A 154 19.37 -15.87 29.72
CA VAL A 154 19.11 -16.83 30.81
C VAL A 154 20.32 -16.91 31.74
N GLU A 155 21.53 -17.00 31.21
CA GLU A 155 22.76 -17.03 32.02
C GLU A 155 22.95 -15.76 32.86
N HIS A 156 22.62 -14.58 32.31
CA HIS A 156 22.59 -13.33 33.08
C HIS A 156 21.58 -13.39 34.22
N LYS A 157 20.35 -13.85 33.96
CA LYS A 157 19.31 -13.99 34.99
C LYS A 157 19.72 -15.00 36.09
N VAL A 158 20.39 -16.09 35.72
CA VAL A 158 20.95 -17.07 36.67
C VAL A 158 22.08 -16.44 37.50
N ALA A 159 23.01 -15.72 36.86
CA ALA A 159 24.11 -15.06 37.55
C ALA A 159 23.62 -14.02 38.57
N ASP A 160 22.61 -13.23 38.22
CA ASP A 160 21.99 -12.26 39.12
C ASP A 160 21.32 -12.94 40.31
N ALA A 161 20.62 -14.06 40.08
CA ALA A 161 19.99 -14.83 41.13
C ALA A 161 21.01 -15.46 42.10
N VAL A 162 22.12 -16.00 41.58
CA VAL A 162 23.21 -16.55 42.40
C VAL A 162 23.89 -15.44 43.21
N SER A 163 24.14 -14.27 42.61
CA SER A 163 24.68 -13.11 43.32
C SER A 163 23.77 -12.65 44.46
N HIS A 164 22.45 -12.69 44.26
CA HIS A 164 21.48 -12.41 45.31
C HIS A 164 21.55 -13.42 46.46
N LEU A 165 21.64 -14.71 46.13
CA LEU A 165 21.81 -15.79 47.10
C LEU A 165 23.10 -15.63 47.93
N ASP A 166 24.22 -15.32 47.27
CA ASP A 166 25.50 -15.04 47.93
C ASP A 166 25.37 -13.87 48.92
N GLY A 167 24.63 -12.82 48.55
CA GLY A 167 24.29 -11.71 49.44
C GLY A 167 23.54 -12.15 50.71
N LEU A 168 22.58 -13.06 50.59
CA LEU A 168 21.84 -13.62 51.73
C LEU A 168 22.74 -14.46 52.64
N ILE A 169 23.66 -15.23 52.05
CA ILE A 169 24.67 -16.04 52.76
C ILE A 169 25.62 -15.13 53.57
N ILE A 170 26.14 -14.06 52.94
CA ILE A 170 27.03 -13.10 53.61
C ILE A 170 26.31 -12.42 54.79
N GLN A 171 25.03 -12.11 54.64
CA GLN A 171 24.19 -11.55 55.69
C GLN A 171 23.78 -12.58 56.76
N ARG A 172 24.20 -13.84 56.64
CA ARG A 172 23.84 -14.97 57.53
C ARG A 172 22.34 -15.23 57.61
N ARG A 173 21.58 -14.88 56.56
CA ARG A 173 20.14 -15.11 56.45
C ARG A 173 19.87 -16.50 55.88
N TRP A 174 20.25 -17.53 56.64
CA TRP A 174 20.27 -18.92 56.18
C TRP A 174 18.90 -19.43 55.70
N THR A 175 17.82 -19.14 56.42
CA THR A 175 16.47 -19.59 56.06
C THR A 175 16.03 -19.02 54.71
N ASP A 176 16.32 -17.75 54.46
CA ASP A 176 15.99 -17.08 53.20
C ASP A 176 16.88 -17.58 52.05
N ALA A 177 18.17 -17.80 52.32
CA ALA A 177 19.12 -18.36 51.35
C ALA A 177 18.70 -19.77 50.91
N PHE A 178 18.30 -20.65 51.83
CA PHE A 178 17.80 -21.98 51.48
C PHE A 178 16.52 -21.95 50.63
N ALA A 179 15.60 -21.05 50.96
CA ALA A 179 14.37 -20.88 50.18
C ALA A 179 14.66 -20.37 48.77
N ASP A 180 15.65 -19.47 48.62
CA ASP A 180 16.07 -18.93 47.35
C ASP A 180 16.83 -19.94 46.49
N ALA A 181 17.78 -20.69 47.06
CA ALA A 181 18.48 -21.77 46.36
C ALA A 181 17.50 -22.82 45.82
N ALA A 182 16.50 -23.22 46.62
CA ALA A 182 15.45 -24.14 46.16
C ALA A 182 14.56 -23.54 45.06
N ARG A 183 14.35 -22.21 45.04
CA ARG A 183 13.63 -21.52 43.97
C ARG A 183 14.44 -21.49 42.68
N ILE A 184 15.73 -21.15 42.75
CA ILE A 184 16.65 -21.14 41.61
C ILE A 184 16.73 -22.55 40.99
N GLY A 185 16.86 -23.59 41.81
CA GLY A 185 16.81 -25.01 41.40
C GLY A 185 15.58 -25.40 40.59
N ARG A 186 14.40 -24.86 40.92
CA ARG A 186 13.16 -25.12 40.19
C ARG A 186 13.02 -24.29 38.92
N LEU A 187 13.53 -23.05 38.92
CA LEU A 187 13.36 -22.12 37.82
C LEU A 187 14.37 -22.35 36.68
N TYR A 188 15.56 -22.82 37.01
CA TYR A 188 16.66 -23.05 36.06
C TYR A 188 17.27 -24.45 36.22
N PRO A 189 16.49 -25.52 35.97
CA PRO A 189 16.94 -26.90 36.18
C PRO A 189 18.07 -27.34 35.23
N GLU A 190 18.24 -26.66 34.09
CA GLU A 190 19.22 -27.02 33.06
C GLU A 190 20.53 -26.22 33.14
N SER A 191 20.66 -25.27 34.07
CA SER A 191 21.91 -24.50 34.20
C SER A 191 22.92 -25.27 35.07
N PRO A 192 24.14 -25.56 34.57
CA PRO A 192 25.16 -26.30 35.31
C PRO A 192 25.62 -25.58 36.58
N ARG A 193 25.40 -24.26 36.68
CA ARG A 193 25.68 -23.47 37.89
C ARG A 193 24.74 -23.79 39.05
N VAL A 194 23.55 -24.30 38.75
CA VAL A 194 22.51 -24.59 39.73
C VAL A 194 22.65 -26.00 40.30
N GLU A 195 23.28 -26.91 39.55
CA GLU A 195 23.50 -28.31 39.95
C GLU A 195 24.48 -28.45 41.14
N GLY A 196 25.30 -27.42 41.40
CA GLY A 196 26.27 -27.39 42.50
C GLY A 196 25.87 -26.56 43.74
N LEU A 197 24.66 -26.00 43.77
CA LEU A 197 24.14 -25.15 44.87
C LEU A 197 23.56 -25.95 46.05
#